data_AF-A0A8T5Y3I5-F1
#
_entry.id   AF-A0A8T5Y3I5-F1
#
_cell.length_a   1.000
_cell.length_b   1.000
_cell.length_c   1.000
_cell.angle_alpha   90.00
_cell.angle_beta   90.00
_cell.angle_gamma   90.00
#
_symmetry.space_group_name_H-M   'P 1'
#
loop_
_entity.id
_entity.type
_entity.pdbx_description
1 polymer ?
#
loop_
_entity_poly.entity_id
_entity_poly.type
_entity_poly.pdbx_seq_one_letter_code
_entity_poly.pdbx_strand_id
1 'polypeptide(L)'
;MRRWLCIVLVLVLIGSLGGCRLFRRPVPPAPEPPDGEQKVEIPEEIFQGENTEPELRVYIAEQGQTVTMMFEEYIQGVVAAEMDTDWPVEALAAQAIKARTFTLQKIAEQGTLPNRDAHASSDIQEFQAYNAERINDNVREAVEKTRGLVSVYQGEFVRAWFSAYCGGSTATPEVGLNFQGDPPPYLQPVDCPCYETIDEDEREWTESFSRSQIRNAVRQITGDDPGNFDTVTIASEENGRAHMLEIGGVEVSAPELRLTLDSTEMRSTWYTDINVAGDNVTFSGRGYGHGVGLCQWGARGFAEDNRNAEEIVQLYFPNTSVQQLWE
;
A
#
# COMPACT_ATOMS: atom_id res chain seq x y z
N MET A 1 -26.66 -37.23 73.06
CA MET A 1 -26.62 -35.84 73.55
C MET A 1 -25.42 -35.14 72.92
N ARG A 2 -25.58 -33.87 72.55
CA ARG A 2 -24.69 -32.98 71.77
C ARG A 2 -24.67 -33.19 70.25
N ARG A 3 -25.48 -32.34 69.60
CA ARG A 3 -25.43 -31.94 68.19
C ARG A 3 -24.09 -31.26 67.89
N TRP A 4 -23.61 -31.33 66.65
CA TRP A 4 -23.16 -30.18 65.86
C TRP A 4 -23.13 -30.56 64.37
N LEU A 5 -23.54 -29.58 63.55
CA LEU A 5 -23.72 -29.64 62.09
C LEU A 5 -22.40 -29.93 61.36
N CYS A 6 -22.44 -30.78 60.34
CA CYS A 6 -21.52 -30.71 59.20
C CYS A 6 -22.35 -30.66 57.91
N ILE A 7 -22.31 -29.49 57.27
CA ILE A 7 -22.87 -29.19 55.95
C ILE A 7 -21.94 -29.83 54.92
N VAL A 8 -22.48 -30.69 54.04
CA VAL A 8 -21.76 -31.22 52.88
C VAL A 8 -22.05 -30.32 51.69
N LEU A 9 -21.05 -29.54 51.29
CA LEU A 9 -21.03 -28.71 50.08
C LEU A 9 -20.66 -29.58 48.88
N VAL A 10 -21.56 -29.67 47.91
CA VAL A 10 -21.32 -30.29 46.60
C VAL A 10 -20.67 -29.24 45.70
N LEU A 11 -19.38 -29.43 45.38
CA LEU A 11 -18.64 -28.62 44.42
C LEU A 11 -18.91 -29.14 43.00
N VAL A 12 -19.64 -28.38 42.21
CA VAL A 12 -19.74 -28.53 40.75
C VAL A 12 -18.60 -27.73 40.13
N LEU A 13 -17.61 -28.42 39.56
CA LEU A 13 -16.54 -27.85 38.75
C LEU A 13 -17.08 -27.50 37.36
N ILE A 14 -17.36 -26.22 37.12
CA ILE A 14 -17.55 -25.67 35.78
C ILE A 14 -16.17 -25.23 35.29
N GLY A 15 -15.63 -25.96 34.31
CA GLY A 15 -14.41 -25.58 33.60
C GLY A 15 -14.68 -24.38 32.70
N SER A 16 -14.15 -23.21 33.06
CA SER A 16 -14.08 -22.05 32.19
C SER A 16 -12.83 -22.14 31.31
N LEU A 17 -13.04 -22.26 30.01
CA LEU A 17 -12.05 -22.01 28.96
C LEU A 17 -11.57 -20.55 29.06
N GLY A 18 -10.44 -20.33 29.72
CA GLY A 18 -9.74 -19.05 29.73
C GLY A 18 -8.93 -18.89 28.45
N GLY A 19 -9.57 -18.41 27.38
CA GLY A 19 -8.87 -17.91 26.20
C GLY A 19 -8.11 -16.62 26.53
N CYS A 20 -6.89 -16.51 26.00
CA CYS A 20 -6.09 -15.29 26.02
C CYS A 20 -6.87 -14.11 25.41
N ARG A 21 -7.51 -13.31 26.25
CA ARG A 21 -8.08 -11.99 25.93
C ARG A 21 -7.50 -10.94 26.89
N LEU A 22 -6.19 -10.77 26.82
CA LEU A 22 -5.43 -9.69 27.46
C LEU A 22 -4.37 -9.37 26.38
N PHE A 23 -4.49 -8.38 25.50
CA PHE A 23 -4.84 -6.98 25.65
C PHE A 23 -5.44 -6.47 24.32
N ARG A 24 -6.76 -6.21 24.24
CA ARG A 24 -7.31 -5.31 23.20
C ARG A 24 -7.56 -3.96 23.87
N ARG A 25 -6.74 -2.96 23.56
CA ARG A 25 -7.08 -1.58 23.90
C ARG A 25 -8.22 -1.15 22.97
N PRO A 26 -9.32 -0.57 23.47
CA PRO A 26 -10.27 0.12 22.61
C PRO A 26 -9.52 1.26 21.92
N VAL A 27 -9.54 1.27 20.58
CA VAL A 27 -9.08 2.41 19.79
C VAL A 27 -10.15 3.49 19.95
N PRO A 28 -9.78 4.73 20.33
CA PRO A 28 -10.75 5.82 20.36
C PRO A 28 -11.37 6.00 18.98
N PRO A 29 -12.64 6.46 18.90
CA PRO A 29 -13.25 6.81 17.63
C PRO A 29 -12.33 7.74 16.84
N ALA A 30 -12.33 7.62 15.51
CA ALA A 30 -11.63 8.54 14.63
C ALA A 30 -11.96 9.98 15.07
N PRO A 31 -10.96 10.84 15.30
CA PRO A 31 -11.24 12.23 15.63
C PRO A 31 -12.11 12.81 14.50
N GLU A 32 -13.18 13.51 14.89
CA GLU A 32 -13.91 14.34 13.93
C GLU A 32 -12.89 15.27 13.24
N PRO A 33 -12.99 15.46 11.91
CA PRO A 33 -12.10 16.38 11.22
C PRO A 33 -12.16 17.73 11.94
N PRO A 34 -11.02 18.37 12.21
CA PRO A 34 -11.00 19.61 12.96
C PRO A 34 -11.94 20.63 12.29
N ASP A 35 -12.76 21.29 13.11
CA ASP A 35 -13.64 22.38 12.68
C ASP A 35 -12.87 23.33 11.75
N GLY A 36 -13.27 23.40 10.47
CA GLY A 36 -12.66 24.26 9.46
C GLY A 36 -11.75 23.59 8.42
N GLU A 37 -11.72 22.26 8.30
CA GLU A 37 -11.05 21.62 7.15
C GLU A 37 -11.71 22.01 5.82
N GLN A 38 -10.92 22.58 4.92
CA GLN A 38 -11.38 23.00 3.60
C GLN A 38 -11.80 21.77 2.79
N LYS A 39 -13.01 21.80 2.23
CA LYS A 39 -13.48 20.77 1.30
C LYS A 39 -12.58 20.79 0.07
N VAL A 40 -12.03 19.64 -0.31
CA VAL A 40 -11.25 19.54 -1.56
C VAL A 40 -12.20 19.67 -2.75
N GLU A 41 -11.75 20.35 -3.81
CA GLU A 41 -12.53 20.54 -5.02
C GLU A 41 -12.15 19.51 -6.09
N ILE A 42 -13.15 19.06 -6.85
CA ILE A 42 -12.93 18.24 -8.05
C ILE A 42 -12.24 19.14 -9.10
N PRO A 43 -11.19 18.66 -9.80
CA PRO A 43 -10.53 19.44 -10.85
C PRO A 43 -11.53 19.99 -11.88
N GLU A 44 -11.40 21.28 -12.22
CA GLU A 44 -12.36 22.03 -13.06
C GLU A 44 -12.64 21.32 -14.41
N GLU A 45 -11.62 20.70 -14.99
CA GLU A 45 -11.71 20.01 -16.28
C GLU A 45 -12.62 18.78 -16.30
N ILE A 46 -12.88 18.16 -15.15
CA ILE A 46 -13.79 17.01 -15.01
C ILE A 46 -15.00 17.32 -14.14
N PHE A 47 -15.12 18.55 -13.63
CA PHE A 47 -16.22 18.94 -12.75
C PHE A 47 -17.54 19.03 -13.54
N GLN A 48 -18.55 18.29 -13.09
CA GLN A 48 -19.88 18.23 -13.73
C GLN A 48 -21.00 18.85 -12.90
N GLY A 49 -20.66 19.58 -11.83
CA GLY A 49 -21.61 20.13 -10.87
C GLY A 49 -21.47 19.51 -9.49
N GLU A 50 -22.10 20.16 -8.50
CA GLU A 50 -22.08 19.67 -7.13
C GLU A 50 -22.74 18.31 -7.01
N ASN A 51 -22.08 17.39 -6.30
CA ASN A 51 -22.58 16.05 -6.03
C ASN A 51 -22.86 15.20 -7.29
N THR A 52 -22.18 15.51 -8.39
CA THR A 52 -22.29 14.78 -9.66
C THR A 52 -20.99 14.01 -9.91
N GLU A 53 -21.10 12.73 -10.23
CA GLU A 53 -19.97 11.90 -10.62
C GLU A 53 -19.28 12.45 -11.90
N PRO A 54 -17.96 12.62 -11.89
CA PRO A 54 -17.21 13.01 -13.09
C PRO A 54 -17.18 11.93 -14.18
N GLU A 55 -16.97 12.36 -15.43
CA GLU A 55 -16.53 11.48 -16.51
C GLU A 55 -15.02 11.62 -16.73
N LEU A 56 -14.36 10.49 -17.00
CA LEU A 56 -12.94 10.42 -17.29
C LEU A 56 -12.72 10.04 -18.76
N ARG A 57 -11.74 10.71 -19.39
CA ARG A 57 -11.11 10.23 -20.61
C ARG A 57 -9.96 9.32 -20.21
N VAL A 58 -10.07 8.04 -20.52
CA VAL A 58 -9.10 7.01 -20.12
C VAL A 58 -8.45 6.45 -21.37
N TYR A 59 -7.11 6.50 -21.42
CA TYR A 59 -6.34 5.85 -22.46
C TYR A 59 -6.22 4.34 -22.18
N ILE A 60 -6.83 3.52 -23.04
CA ILE A 60 -6.76 2.06 -22.98
C ILE A 60 -5.56 1.60 -23.81
N ALA A 61 -4.45 1.32 -23.12
CA ALA A 61 -3.16 1.06 -23.74
C ALA A 61 -3.17 -0.14 -24.70
N GLU A 62 -3.86 -1.22 -24.34
CA GLU A 62 -3.99 -2.41 -25.18
C GLU A 62 -4.70 -2.14 -26.52
N GLN A 63 -5.59 -1.16 -26.54
CA GLN A 63 -6.36 -0.77 -27.73
C GLN A 63 -5.73 0.42 -28.46
N GLY A 64 -4.82 1.14 -27.81
CA GLY A 64 -4.24 2.38 -28.30
C GLY A 64 -5.26 3.50 -28.47
N GLN A 65 -6.34 3.52 -27.68
CA GLN A 65 -7.46 4.45 -27.83
C GLN A 65 -7.86 5.10 -26.51
N THR A 66 -8.33 6.35 -26.58
CA THR A 66 -8.96 7.03 -25.45
C THR A 66 -10.47 6.82 -25.51
N VAL A 67 -11.05 6.38 -24.39
CA VAL A 67 -12.50 6.23 -24.22
C VAL A 67 -12.99 7.13 -23.09
N THR A 68 -14.23 7.61 -23.17
CA THR A 68 -14.88 8.31 -22.06
C THR A 68 -15.71 7.30 -21.26
N MET A 69 -15.53 7.30 -19.94
CA MET A 69 -16.29 6.45 -19.01
C MET A 69 -16.56 7.19 -17.71
N MET A 70 -17.50 6.68 -16.92
CA MET A 70 -17.79 7.22 -15.59
C MET A 70 -16.61 6.95 -14.64
N PHE A 71 -16.38 7.85 -13.68
CA PHE A 71 -15.26 7.74 -12.75
C PHE A 71 -15.28 6.41 -11.98
N GLU A 72 -16.43 6.01 -11.45
CA GLU A 72 -16.59 4.79 -10.67
C GLU A 72 -16.44 3.52 -11.53
N GLU A 73 -16.78 3.59 -12.83
CA GLU A 73 -16.51 2.51 -13.78
C GLU A 73 -14.99 2.27 -13.93
N TYR A 74 -14.22 3.36 -14.06
CA TYR A 74 -12.76 3.28 -14.08
C TYR A 74 -12.20 2.68 -12.79
N ILE A 75 -12.70 3.12 -11.63
CA ILE A 75 -12.22 2.65 -10.33
C ILE A 75 -12.51 1.17 -10.09
N GLN A 76 -13.62 0.62 -10.60
CA GLN A 76 -13.85 -0.83 -10.57
C GLN A 76 -12.74 -1.60 -11.30
N GLY A 77 -12.34 -1.12 -12.48
CA GLY A 77 -11.25 -1.73 -13.25
C GLY A 77 -9.90 -1.64 -12.56
N VAL A 78 -9.63 -0.55 -11.84
CA VAL A 78 -8.39 -0.39 -11.05
C VAL A 78 -8.39 -1.36 -9.86
N VAL A 79 -9.44 -1.36 -9.05
CA VAL A 79 -9.54 -2.25 -7.88
C VAL A 79 -9.43 -3.72 -8.30
N ALA A 80 -10.07 -4.10 -9.41
CA ALA A 80 -10.03 -5.46 -9.94
C ALA A 80 -8.65 -5.88 -10.47
N ALA A 81 -7.79 -4.93 -10.84
CA ALA A 81 -6.42 -5.21 -11.27
C ALA A 81 -5.44 -5.26 -10.10
N GLU A 82 -5.60 -4.36 -9.13
CA GLU A 82 -4.66 -4.13 -8.04
C GLU A 82 -4.78 -5.15 -6.91
N MET A 83 -5.96 -5.71 -6.68
CA MET A 83 -6.21 -6.66 -5.59
C MET A 83 -6.84 -7.96 -6.11
N ASP A 84 -6.75 -9.01 -5.30
CA ASP A 84 -7.55 -10.21 -5.49
C ASP A 84 -9.02 -9.87 -5.19
N THR A 85 -9.89 -10.15 -6.15
CA THR A 85 -11.28 -9.69 -6.14
C THR A 85 -12.16 -10.49 -5.18
N ASP A 86 -11.65 -11.59 -4.63
CA ASP A 86 -12.34 -12.38 -3.60
C ASP A 86 -11.94 -12.00 -2.17
N TRP A 87 -11.07 -11.00 -2.00
CA TRP A 87 -10.73 -10.45 -0.68
C TRP A 87 -11.92 -9.72 -0.02
N PRO A 88 -11.88 -9.52 1.32
CA PRO A 88 -12.95 -8.82 2.03
C PRO A 88 -13.32 -7.48 1.40
N VAL A 89 -14.62 -7.21 1.27
CA VAL A 89 -15.16 -5.99 0.65
C VAL A 89 -14.58 -4.73 1.27
N GLU A 90 -14.36 -4.68 2.58
CA GLU A 90 -13.75 -3.50 3.24
C GLU A 90 -12.30 -3.24 2.80
N ALA A 91 -11.53 -4.28 2.46
CA ALA A 91 -10.17 -4.13 1.94
C ALA A 91 -10.19 -3.58 0.50
N LEU A 92 -11.07 -4.13 -0.35
CA LEU A 92 -11.30 -3.62 -1.71
C LEU A 92 -11.82 -2.17 -1.68
N ALA A 93 -12.68 -1.84 -0.72
CA ALA A 93 -13.25 -0.51 -0.53
C ALA A 93 -12.19 0.50 -0.08
N ALA A 94 -11.27 0.10 0.81
CA ALA A 94 -10.11 0.94 1.16
C ALA A 94 -9.24 1.24 -0.07
N GLN A 95 -9.02 0.24 -0.94
CA GLN A 95 -8.31 0.43 -2.21
C GLN A 95 -9.08 1.34 -3.17
N ALA A 96 -10.42 1.26 -3.23
CA ALA A 96 -11.24 2.15 -4.05
C ALA A 96 -11.06 3.63 -3.64
N ILE A 97 -11.07 3.92 -2.33
CA ILE A 97 -10.78 5.26 -1.80
C ILE A 97 -9.39 5.74 -2.24
N LYS A 98 -8.36 4.87 -2.15
CA LYS A 98 -7.00 5.23 -2.56
C LYS A 98 -6.87 5.42 -4.07
N ALA A 99 -7.45 4.55 -4.89
CA ALA A 99 -7.44 4.65 -6.35
C ALA A 99 -8.12 5.94 -6.83
N ARG A 100 -9.29 6.28 -6.24
CA ARG A 100 -10.00 7.53 -6.51
C ARG A 100 -9.17 8.76 -6.13
N THR A 101 -8.59 8.73 -4.94
CA THR A 101 -7.72 9.82 -4.45
C THR A 101 -6.49 10.01 -5.34
N PHE A 102 -5.81 8.94 -5.74
CA PHE A 102 -4.66 9.01 -6.64
C PHE A 102 -5.05 9.61 -7.98
N THR A 103 -6.17 9.15 -8.56
CA THR A 103 -6.64 9.62 -9.86
C THR A 103 -6.93 11.11 -9.83
N LEU A 104 -7.66 11.59 -8.82
CA LEU A 104 -7.94 13.01 -8.64
C LEU A 104 -6.67 13.83 -8.34
N GLN A 105 -5.76 13.30 -7.53
CA GLN A 105 -4.47 13.93 -7.24
C GLN A 105 -3.65 14.15 -8.51
N LYS A 106 -3.59 13.15 -9.41
CA LYS A 106 -2.88 13.27 -10.69
C LYS A 106 -3.52 14.29 -11.62
N ILE A 107 -4.84 14.28 -11.72
CA ILE A 107 -5.59 15.24 -12.55
C ILE A 107 -5.42 16.66 -11.98
N ALA A 108 -5.48 16.84 -10.66
CA ALA A 108 -5.24 18.15 -10.05
C ALA A 108 -3.82 18.69 -10.31
N GLU A 109 -2.81 17.81 -10.36
CA GLU A 109 -1.41 18.20 -10.61
C GLU A 109 -1.10 18.45 -12.10
N GLN A 110 -1.73 17.71 -13.01
CA GLN A 110 -1.29 17.60 -14.41
C GLN A 110 -2.38 17.91 -15.42
N GLY A 111 -3.64 17.88 -15.01
CA GLY A 111 -4.80 17.83 -15.89
C GLY A 111 -4.83 16.51 -16.66
N THR A 112 -4.29 16.53 -17.88
CA THR A 112 -4.12 15.34 -18.71
C THR A 112 -2.71 14.76 -18.64
N LEU A 113 -2.62 13.47 -18.95
CA LEU A 113 -1.37 12.75 -19.10
C LEU A 113 -0.45 13.41 -20.15
N PRO A 114 0.88 13.45 -19.93
CA PRO A 114 1.82 14.02 -20.88
C PRO A 114 1.70 13.37 -22.26
N ASN A 115 1.54 14.20 -23.30
CA ASN A 115 1.38 13.78 -24.69
C ASN A 115 0.15 12.88 -24.96
N ARG A 116 -0.82 12.82 -24.04
CA ARG A 116 -2.09 12.14 -24.23
C ARG A 116 -3.24 13.08 -23.92
N ASP A 117 -4.28 13.03 -24.73
CA ASP A 117 -5.52 13.77 -24.47
C ASP A 117 -6.46 12.94 -23.56
N ALA A 118 -5.93 12.51 -22.41
CA ALA A 118 -6.57 11.59 -21.46
C ALA A 118 -6.22 11.96 -20.01
N HIS A 119 -7.17 11.81 -19.10
CA HIS A 119 -7.00 12.08 -17.66
C HIS A 119 -6.31 10.92 -16.94
N ALA A 120 -6.55 9.68 -17.39
CA ALA A 120 -6.00 8.46 -16.78
C ALA A 120 -5.60 7.44 -17.86
N SER A 121 -4.82 6.41 -17.47
CA SER A 121 -4.33 5.36 -18.35
C SER A 121 -4.57 3.98 -17.75
N SER A 122 -4.72 2.97 -18.61
CA SER A 122 -4.75 1.56 -18.22
C SER A 122 -3.36 0.92 -18.16
N ASP A 123 -2.30 1.67 -18.46
CA ASP A 123 -0.92 1.20 -18.37
C ASP A 123 -0.34 1.49 -16.97
N ILE A 124 0.09 0.45 -16.27
CA ILE A 124 0.69 0.54 -14.94
C ILE A 124 2.01 1.36 -14.93
N GLN A 125 2.72 1.41 -16.06
CA GLN A 125 3.95 2.21 -16.17
C GLN A 125 3.66 3.71 -16.31
N GLU A 126 2.42 4.06 -16.68
CA GLU A 126 1.98 5.44 -16.85
C GLU A 126 1.13 5.93 -15.68
N PHE A 127 0.29 5.05 -15.12
CA PHE A 127 -0.73 5.42 -14.14
C PHE A 127 -0.96 4.35 -13.07
N GLN A 128 -1.96 3.48 -13.24
CA GLN A 128 -2.31 2.41 -12.29
C GLN A 128 -2.69 1.14 -13.06
N ALA A 129 -2.65 -0.02 -12.40
CA ALA A 129 -3.13 -1.25 -13.03
C ALA A 129 -4.64 -1.13 -13.33
N TYR A 130 -5.08 -1.71 -14.44
CA TYR A 130 -6.48 -1.70 -14.84
C TYR A 130 -6.86 -3.01 -15.54
N ASN A 131 -7.97 -3.62 -15.12
CA ASN A 131 -8.47 -4.87 -15.69
C ASN A 131 -9.98 -4.98 -15.50
N ALA A 132 -10.75 -4.61 -16.53
CA ALA A 132 -12.20 -4.66 -16.49
C ALA A 132 -12.77 -6.09 -16.48
N GLU A 133 -12.03 -7.08 -16.99
CA GLU A 133 -12.50 -8.47 -17.08
C GLU A 133 -12.59 -9.16 -15.71
N ARG A 134 -11.81 -8.67 -14.72
CA ARG A 134 -11.78 -9.21 -13.36
C ARG A 134 -12.86 -8.66 -12.44
N ILE A 135 -13.66 -7.68 -12.88
CA ILE A 135 -14.68 -7.03 -12.03
C ILE A 135 -15.78 -8.04 -11.64
N ASN A 136 -15.80 -8.41 -10.35
CA ASN A 136 -16.84 -9.25 -9.74
C ASN A 136 -17.78 -8.41 -8.85
N ASP A 137 -18.73 -9.07 -8.17
CA ASP A 137 -19.71 -8.39 -7.33
C ASP A 137 -19.09 -7.76 -6.08
N ASN A 138 -18.04 -8.36 -5.50
CA ASN A 138 -17.33 -7.77 -4.36
C ASN A 138 -16.67 -6.43 -4.74
N VAL A 139 -16.06 -6.36 -5.92
CA VAL A 139 -15.47 -5.11 -6.44
C VAL A 139 -16.55 -4.05 -6.66
N ARG A 140 -17.67 -4.42 -7.29
CA ARG A 140 -18.80 -3.49 -7.49
C ARG A 140 -19.33 -2.97 -6.16
N GLU A 141 -19.54 -3.86 -5.19
CA GLU A 141 -20.01 -3.49 -3.84
C GLU A 141 -19.01 -2.56 -3.14
N ALA A 142 -17.71 -2.87 -3.19
CA ALA A 142 -16.66 -2.07 -2.57
C ALA A 142 -16.57 -0.65 -3.14
N VAL A 143 -16.65 -0.52 -4.46
CA VAL A 143 -16.61 0.78 -5.15
C VAL A 143 -17.88 1.58 -4.87
N GLU A 144 -19.05 0.96 -4.97
CA GLU A 144 -20.34 1.60 -4.68
C GLU A 144 -20.44 2.07 -3.23
N LYS A 145 -20.03 1.24 -2.27
CA LYS A 145 -20.02 1.57 -0.84
C LYS A 145 -19.16 2.80 -0.52
N THR A 146 -18.15 3.08 -1.33
CA THR A 146 -17.21 4.19 -1.14
C THR A 146 -17.30 5.22 -2.26
N ARG A 147 -18.44 5.28 -2.95
CA ARG A 147 -18.69 6.18 -4.05
C ARG A 147 -18.39 7.62 -3.65
N GLY A 148 -17.54 8.28 -4.43
CA GLY A 148 -17.09 9.64 -4.17
C GLY A 148 -16.21 9.86 -2.93
N LEU A 149 -15.87 8.81 -2.16
CA LEU A 149 -15.01 8.95 -0.97
C LEU A 149 -13.53 9.06 -1.36
N VAL A 150 -12.86 10.08 -0.84
CA VAL A 150 -11.45 10.41 -1.09
C VAL A 150 -10.73 10.75 0.21
N SER A 151 -9.41 10.60 0.24
CA SER A 151 -8.56 10.96 1.38
C SER A 151 -7.87 12.31 1.15
N VAL A 152 -7.99 13.21 2.14
CA VAL A 152 -7.62 14.62 2.04
C VAL A 152 -6.74 15.02 3.23
N TYR A 153 -5.78 15.90 2.99
CA TYR A 153 -4.98 16.54 4.02
C TYR A 153 -4.83 18.02 3.70
N GLN A 154 -5.22 18.90 4.62
CA GLN A 154 -5.10 20.36 4.47
C GLN A 154 -5.70 20.91 3.16
N GLY A 155 -6.84 20.36 2.72
CA GLY A 155 -7.53 20.81 1.51
C GLY A 155 -6.99 20.24 0.20
N GLU A 156 -6.00 19.34 0.25
CA GLU A 156 -5.40 18.70 -0.91
C GLU A 156 -5.60 17.17 -0.89
N PHE A 157 -5.72 16.56 -2.07
CA PHE A 157 -5.72 15.10 -2.19
C PHE A 157 -4.40 14.52 -1.70
N VAL A 158 -4.45 13.50 -0.85
CA VAL A 158 -3.22 12.89 -0.34
C VAL A 158 -2.47 12.12 -1.43
N ARG A 159 -1.15 12.05 -1.32
CA ARG A 159 -0.32 11.13 -2.09
C ARG A 159 -0.63 9.70 -1.68
N ALA A 160 -1.50 9.08 -2.47
CA ALA A 160 -2.15 7.81 -2.18
C ALA A 160 -1.32 6.57 -2.55
N TRP A 161 -0.03 6.56 -2.20
CA TRP A 161 0.84 5.41 -2.48
C TRP A 161 0.39 4.14 -1.75
N PHE A 162 0.59 3.00 -2.39
CA PHE A 162 0.26 1.69 -1.85
C PHE A 162 1.19 0.62 -2.43
N SER A 163 1.34 -0.50 -1.73
CA SER A 163 2.11 -1.65 -2.19
C SER A 163 1.48 -2.97 -1.73
N ALA A 164 1.83 -4.07 -2.40
CA ALA A 164 1.26 -5.38 -2.11
C ALA A 164 1.46 -5.79 -0.65
N TYR A 165 2.72 -5.86 -0.21
CA TYR A 165 3.08 -6.43 1.08
C TYR A 165 4.23 -5.64 1.70
N CYS A 166 4.02 -4.99 2.86
CA CYS A 166 5.06 -4.15 3.43
C CYS A 166 6.14 -4.94 4.21
N GLY A 167 5.87 -6.19 4.60
CA GLY A 167 6.78 -7.02 5.39
C GLY A 167 6.56 -6.94 6.91
N GLY A 168 5.47 -6.29 7.36
CA GLY A 168 5.09 -6.15 8.78
C GLY A 168 5.09 -4.71 9.29
N SER A 169 5.80 -3.80 8.61
CA SER A 169 5.69 -2.34 8.84
C SER A 169 5.81 -1.61 7.50
N THR A 170 5.07 -0.52 7.35
CA THR A 170 5.26 0.39 6.22
C THR A 170 6.53 1.22 6.39
N ALA A 171 6.98 1.85 5.32
CA ALA A 171 8.19 2.65 5.25
C ALA A 171 7.87 4.13 4.96
N THR A 172 8.84 4.97 5.29
CA THR A 172 8.83 6.38 4.91
C THR A 172 9.01 6.52 3.39
N PRO A 173 8.54 7.63 2.78
CA PRO A 173 8.78 7.92 1.36
C PRO A 173 10.27 7.97 1.00
N GLU A 174 11.10 8.52 1.89
CA GLU A 174 12.55 8.60 1.70
C GLU A 174 13.16 7.22 1.50
N VAL A 175 12.88 6.27 2.40
CA VAL A 175 13.47 4.93 2.32
C VAL A 175 12.79 4.04 1.30
N GLY A 176 11.46 4.09 1.17
CA GLY A 176 10.73 3.19 0.29
C GLY A 176 10.79 3.58 -1.20
N LEU A 177 10.88 4.87 -1.50
CA LEU A 177 10.79 5.43 -2.85
C LEU A 177 12.01 6.25 -3.27
N ASN A 178 13.02 6.40 -2.42
CA ASN A 178 14.09 7.38 -2.58
C ASN A 178 13.54 8.81 -2.80
N PHE A 179 12.42 9.13 -2.14
CA PHE A 179 11.71 10.38 -2.36
C PHE A 179 12.58 11.58 -1.96
N GLN A 180 12.66 12.56 -2.86
CA GLN A 180 13.44 13.78 -2.65
C GLN A 180 12.53 14.93 -2.20
N GLY A 181 12.98 15.69 -1.20
CA GLY A 181 12.25 16.84 -0.64
C GLY A 181 11.52 16.51 0.66
N ASP A 182 10.58 17.37 1.05
CA ASP A 182 9.84 17.22 2.31
C ASP A 182 8.78 16.10 2.18
N PRO A 183 8.90 14.99 2.93
CA PRO A 183 7.95 13.89 2.83
C PRO A 183 6.57 14.32 3.34
N PRO A 184 5.47 13.82 2.75
CA PRO A 184 4.13 14.13 3.25
C PRO A 184 3.98 13.70 4.72
N PRO A 185 3.51 14.59 5.62
CA PRO A 185 3.55 14.34 7.07
C PRO A 185 2.66 13.17 7.51
N TYR A 186 1.63 12.85 6.73
CA TYR A 186 0.73 11.71 6.96
C TYR A 186 1.30 10.35 6.52
N LEU A 187 2.48 10.29 5.88
CA LEU A 187 3.12 9.04 5.47
C LEU A 187 4.18 8.61 6.48
N GLN A 188 3.71 8.18 7.65
CA GLN A 188 4.55 7.63 8.70
C GLN A 188 4.56 6.09 8.65
N PRO A 189 5.61 5.45 9.20
CA PRO A 189 5.63 4.00 9.40
C PRO A 189 4.45 3.54 10.27
N VAL A 190 3.80 2.46 9.85
CA VAL A 190 2.64 1.86 10.49
C VAL A 190 2.85 0.35 10.60
N ASP A 191 2.73 -0.16 11.82
CA ASP A 191 2.69 -1.61 12.09
C ASP A 191 1.49 -2.24 11.38
N CYS A 192 1.73 -3.36 10.72
CA CYS A 192 0.82 -3.91 9.73
C CYS A 192 0.60 -5.41 9.95
N PRO A 193 -0.66 -5.91 9.98
CA PRO A 193 -0.99 -7.32 10.21
C PRO A 193 -0.70 -8.20 8.97
N CYS A 194 0.00 -7.68 7.97
CA CYS A 194 0.19 -8.35 6.70
C CYS A 194 1.03 -9.63 6.82
N TYR A 195 1.93 -9.73 7.81
CA TYR A 195 2.76 -10.91 8.01
C TYR A 195 1.91 -12.12 8.45
N GLU A 196 0.92 -11.88 9.29
CA GLU A 196 -0.03 -12.88 9.76
C GLU A 196 -1.08 -13.24 8.70
N THR A 197 -1.39 -12.29 7.81
CA THR A 197 -2.46 -12.42 6.80
C THR A 197 -1.98 -13.09 5.51
N ILE A 198 -0.75 -12.82 5.08
CA ILE A 198 -0.19 -13.38 3.86
C ILE A 198 0.10 -14.88 4.00
N ASP A 199 -0.01 -15.60 2.89
CA ASP A 199 0.34 -17.01 2.81
C ASP A 199 1.80 -17.24 3.22
N GLU A 200 2.05 -18.33 3.96
CA GLU A 200 3.33 -18.58 4.63
C GLU A 200 4.50 -18.68 3.65
N ASP A 201 4.25 -19.23 2.46
CA ASP A 201 5.20 -19.38 1.37
C ASP A 201 5.48 -18.07 0.60
N GLU A 202 4.65 -17.04 0.77
CA GLU A 202 4.84 -15.71 0.19
C GLU A 202 5.37 -14.67 1.20
N ARG A 203 5.53 -15.05 2.48
CA ARG A 203 6.05 -14.17 3.54
C ARG A 203 7.46 -13.68 3.26
N GLU A 204 8.26 -14.53 2.65
CA GLU A 204 9.68 -14.33 2.39
C GLU A 204 9.98 -14.61 0.92
N TRP A 205 11.05 -14.01 0.43
CA TRP A 205 11.52 -14.20 -0.92
C TRP A 205 13.04 -14.34 -0.92
N THR A 206 13.56 -15.10 -1.88
CA THR A 206 14.99 -15.24 -2.13
C THR A 206 15.22 -15.16 -3.62
N GLU A 207 16.15 -14.31 -4.05
CA GLU A 207 16.50 -14.14 -5.46
C GLU A 207 18.01 -13.96 -5.64
N SER A 208 18.55 -14.42 -6.76
CA SER A 208 19.99 -14.37 -7.05
C SER A 208 20.30 -13.63 -8.34
N PHE A 209 21.13 -12.60 -8.23
CA PHE A 209 21.62 -11.83 -9.37
C PHE A 209 23.10 -12.11 -9.59
N SER A 210 23.55 -12.20 -10.85
CA SER A 210 24.98 -12.27 -11.12
C SER A 210 25.68 -10.97 -10.68
N ARG A 211 26.96 -11.05 -10.30
CA ARG A 211 27.80 -9.88 -10.01
C ARG A 211 27.81 -8.89 -11.18
N SER A 212 27.70 -9.40 -12.41
CA SER A 212 27.60 -8.58 -13.62
C SER A 212 26.31 -7.75 -13.69
N GLN A 213 25.16 -8.33 -13.32
CA GLN A 213 23.88 -7.62 -13.24
C GLN A 213 23.94 -6.51 -12.19
N ILE A 214 24.39 -6.84 -10.97
CA ILE A 214 24.54 -5.85 -9.89
C ILE A 214 25.47 -4.71 -10.32
N ARG A 215 26.65 -5.02 -10.86
CA ARG A 215 27.62 -4.02 -11.31
C ARG A 215 27.06 -3.11 -12.39
N ASN A 216 26.33 -3.65 -13.36
CA ASN A 216 25.71 -2.86 -14.42
C ASN A 216 24.62 -1.94 -13.86
N ALA A 217 23.80 -2.43 -12.93
CA ALA A 217 22.78 -1.62 -12.27
C ALA A 217 23.40 -0.48 -11.44
N VAL A 218 24.43 -0.77 -10.63
CA VAL A 218 25.16 0.27 -9.86
C VAL A 218 25.72 1.35 -10.77
N ARG A 219 26.33 0.97 -11.90
CA ARG A 219 26.86 1.93 -12.89
C ARG A 219 25.76 2.78 -13.52
N GLN A 220 24.61 2.19 -13.81
CA GLN A 220 23.47 2.92 -14.38
C GLN A 220 22.92 3.96 -13.40
N ILE A 221 22.90 3.63 -12.10
CA ILE A 221 22.36 4.49 -11.05
C ILE A 221 23.35 5.60 -10.64
N THR A 222 24.58 5.22 -10.35
CA THR A 222 25.58 6.09 -9.69
C THR A 222 26.55 6.72 -10.68
N GLY A 223 26.74 6.12 -11.86
CA GLY A 223 27.84 6.43 -12.78
C GLY A 223 29.18 5.80 -12.40
N ASP A 224 29.31 5.26 -11.19
CA ASP A 224 30.53 4.65 -10.67
C ASP A 224 30.55 3.14 -10.87
N ASP A 225 31.76 2.58 -10.97
CA ASP A 225 31.97 1.16 -11.12
C ASP A 225 32.40 0.52 -9.79
N PRO A 226 31.59 -0.37 -9.17
CA PRO A 226 31.97 -1.04 -7.93
C PRO A 226 33.10 -2.07 -8.13
N GLY A 227 33.51 -2.32 -9.38
CA GLY A 227 34.59 -3.25 -9.69
C GLY A 227 34.26 -4.69 -9.30
N ASN A 228 35.27 -5.44 -8.87
CA ASN A 228 35.05 -6.73 -8.23
C ASN A 228 34.75 -6.49 -6.75
N PHE A 229 33.66 -7.06 -6.27
CA PHE A 229 33.24 -6.95 -4.88
C PHE A 229 32.97 -8.34 -4.31
N ASP A 230 33.36 -8.54 -3.05
CA ASP A 230 33.12 -9.78 -2.30
C ASP A 230 32.11 -9.58 -1.16
N THR A 231 31.66 -8.34 -0.96
CA THR A 231 30.67 -7.98 0.06
C THR A 231 29.65 -7.00 -0.52
N VAL A 232 28.43 -7.12 -0.02
CA VAL A 232 27.32 -6.17 -0.19
C VAL A 232 26.79 -5.94 1.21
N THR A 233 26.73 -4.68 1.65
CA THR A 233 26.29 -4.35 3.01
C THR A 233 25.22 -3.27 2.99
N ILE A 234 24.36 -3.25 3.99
CA ILE A 234 23.38 -2.19 4.20
C ILE A 234 24.11 -1.01 4.83
N ALA A 235 24.25 0.08 4.08
CA ALA A 235 24.90 1.30 4.53
C ALA A 235 23.96 2.14 5.42
N SER A 236 22.66 2.16 5.09
CA SER A 236 21.61 2.76 5.92
C SER A 236 20.28 2.02 5.79
N GLU A 237 19.52 2.00 6.88
CA GLU A 237 18.17 1.43 6.92
C GLU A 237 17.25 2.21 7.86
N GLU A 238 15.96 2.14 7.60
CA GLU A 238 14.91 2.66 8.48
C GLU A 238 13.74 1.68 8.49
N ASN A 239 13.21 1.38 9.68
CA ASN A 239 12.09 0.45 9.88
C ASN A 239 12.27 -0.88 9.12
N GLY A 240 13.51 -1.39 9.11
CA GLY A 240 13.90 -2.67 8.51
C GLY A 240 14.01 -2.68 6.98
N ARG A 241 13.88 -1.53 6.32
CA ARG A 241 14.17 -1.40 4.89
C ARG A 241 15.50 -0.70 4.67
N ALA A 242 16.32 -1.26 3.78
CA ALA A 242 17.53 -0.61 3.31
C ALA A 242 17.16 0.64 2.49
N HIS A 243 17.83 1.74 2.79
CA HIS A 243 17.81 2.96 1.99
C HIS A 243 19.03 3.00 1.06
N MET A 244 20.22 2.73 1.61
CA MET A 244 21.48 2.66 0.86
C MET A 244 22.17 1.32 1.07
N LEU A 245 22.76 0.79 0.00
CA LEU A 245 23.69 -0.35 0.03
C LEU A 245 25.10 0.13 -0.31
N GLU A 246 26.11 -0.47 0.31
CA GLU A 246 27.51 -0.34 -0.11
C GLU A 246 27.92 -1.61 -0.86
N ILE A 247 28.36 -1.43 -2.12
CA ILE A 247 28.79 -2.51 -3.02
C ILE A 247 30.15 -2.15 -3.59
N GLY A 248 31.20 -2.88 -3.20
CA GLY A 248 32.56 -2.61 -3.71
C GLY A 248 33.07 -1.19 -3.40
N GLY A 249 32.61 -0.58 -2.31
CA GLY A 249 32.95 0.80 -1.91
C GLY A 249 32.14 1.88 -2.63
N VAL A 250 31.13 1.52 -3.43
CA VAL A 250 30.17 2.45 -4.03
C VAL A 250 28.85 2.36 -3.26
N GLU A 251 28.35 3.51 -2.78
CA GLU A 251 27.01 3.60 -2.19
C GLU A 251 25.96 3.73 -3.30
N VAL A 252 24.89 2.94 -3.19
CA VAL A 252 23.79 2.92 -4.17
C VAL A 252 22.44 2.90 -3.45
N SER A 253 21.46 3.64 -3.97
CA SER A 253 20.08 3.63 -3.49
C SER A 253 19.46 2.24 -3.65
N ALA A 254 19.01 1.64 -2.55
CA ALA A 254 18.38 0.32 -2.58
C ALA A 254 17.05 0.31 -3.35
N PRO A 255 16.16 1.32 -3.22
CA PRO A 255 14.96 1.42 -4.05
C PRO A 255 15.27 1.53 -5.55
N GLU A 256 16.30 2.28 -5.95
CA GLU A 256 16.68 2.41 -7.35
C GLU A 256 17.33 1.13 -7.88
N LEU A 257 18.17 0.47 -7.07
CA LEU A 257 18.75 -0.82 -7.40
C LEU A 257 17.65 -1.87 -7.62
N ARG A 258 16.66 -1.90 -6.73
CA ARG A 258 15.46 -2.74 -6.86
C ARG A 258 14.73 -2.54 -8.18
N LEU A 259 14.47 -1.29 -8.57
CA LEU A 259 13.78 -1.00 -9.82
C LEU A 259 14.64 -1.35 -11.05
N THR A 260 15.96 -1.15 -10.96
CA THR A 260 16.91 -1.42 -12.05
C THR A 260 17.14 -2.92 -12.28
N LEU A 261 17.04 -3.73 -11.22
CA LEU A 261 17.21 -5.19 -11.26
C LEU A 261 15.91 -5.96 -11.51
N ASP A 262 14.83 -5.27 -11.88
CA ASP A 262 13.46 -5.77 -11.91
C ASP A 262 12.82 -5.89 -10.52
N SER A 263 11.75 -5.11 -10.35
CA SER A 263 11.01 -4.98 -9.09
C SER A 263 10.15 -6.20 -8.72
N THR A 264 9.98 -7.15 -9.65
CA THR A 264 9.29 -8.43 -9.46
C THR A 264 10.26 -9.53 -9.01
N GLU A 265 11.53 -9.44 -9.42
CA GLU A 265 12.62 -10.31 -8.95
C GLU A 265 13.15 -9.81 -7.59
N MET A 266 13.58 -8.54 -7.51
CA MET A 266 13.90 -7.89 -6.25
C MET A 266 12.60 -7.35 -5.63
N ARG A 267 11.85 -8.22 -4.97
CA ARG A 267 10.48 -7.89 -4.51
C ARG A 267 10.43 -6.69 -3.56
N SER A 268 11.44 -6.47 -2.72
CA SER A 268 11.51 -5.31 -1.81
C SER A 268 12.94 -4.93 -1.42
N THR A 269 13.08 -3.91 -0.57
CA THR A 269 14.33 -3.52 0.09
C THR A 269 14.42 -3.96 1.55
N TRP A 270 13.50 -4.82 2.02
CA TRP A 270 13.59 -5.42 3.35
C TRP A 270 14.39 -6.71 3.27
N TYR A 271 15.72 -6.60 3.40
CA TYR A 271 16.62 -7.75 3.34
C TYR A 271 16.78 -8.41 4.72
N THR A 272 16.70 -9.73 4.75
CA THR A 272 16.98 -10.57 5.93
C THR A 272 18.36 -11.22 5.84
N ASP A 273 18.85 -11.47 4.62
CA ASP A 273 20.19 -11.97 4.35
C ASP A 273 20.70 -11.48 2.99
N ILE A 274 22.00 -11.21 2.88
CA ILE A 274 22.68 -10.91 1.61
C ILE A 274 23.95 -11.73 1.55
N ASN A 275 24.02 -12.65 0.58
CA ASN A 275 25.14 -13.57 0.42
C ASN A 275 25.84 -13.39 -0.93
N VAL A 276 27.14 -13.14 -0.90
CA VAL A 276 27.97 -13.10 -2.12
C VAL A 276 28.73 -14.42 -2.21
N ALA A 277 28.45 -15.23 -3.24
CA ALA A 277 29.10 -16.52 -3.45
C ALA A 277 29.37 -16.78 -4.94
N GLY A 278 30.63 -17.05 -5.27
CA GLY A 278 31.05 -17.24 -6.66
C GLY A 278 30.72 -16.01 -7.51
N ASP A 279 29.96 -16.21 -8.57
CA ASP A 279 29.54 -15.13 -9.48
C ASP A 279 28.15 -14.55 -9.14
N ASN A 280 27.53 -14.98 -8.03
CA ASN A 280 26.18 -14.58 -7.66
C ASN A 280 26.14 -13.78 -6.35
N VAL A 281 25.13 -12.93 -6.26
CA VAL A 281 24.66 -12.25 -5.05
C VAL A 281 23.24 -12.70 -4.80
N THR A 282 23.01 -13.41 -3.71
CA THR A 282 21.70 -13.87 -3.28
C THR A 282 21.16 -12.93 -2.22
N PHE A 283 19.98 -12.38 -2.45
CA PHE A 283 19.23 -11.58 -1.49
C PHE A 283 18.08 -12.44 -0.96
N SER A 284 17.89 -12.44 0.35
CA SER A 284 16.66 -12.92 0.99
C SER A 284 16.00 -11.78 1.72
N GLY A 285 14.67 -11.79 1.78
CA GLY A 285 13.92 -10.70 2.38
C GLY A 285 12.45 -11.01 2.59
N ARG A 286 11.68 -10.00 2.99
CA ARG A 286 10.22 -10.05 3.13
C ARG A 286 9.57 -8.84 2.47
N GLY A 287 8.28 -8.86 2.22
CA GLY A 287 7.59 -7.75 1.54
C GLY A 287 7.66 -7.81 0.01
N TYR A 288 6.75 -7.09 -0.62
CA TYR A 288 6.62 -6.91 -2.06
C TYR A 288 6.17 -5.46 -2.34
N GLY A 289 6.99 -4.71 -3.06
CA GLY A 289 6.77 -3.30 -3.38
C GLY A 289 7.57 -2.34 -2.50
N HIS A 290 7.35 -1.03 -2.69
CA HIS A 290 8.10 0.03 -2.01
C HIS A 290 7.76 0.15 -0.51
N GLY A 291 6.60 -0.36 -0.06
CA GLY A 291 6.23 -0.41 1.35
C GLY A 291 5.70 0.91 1.93
N VAL A 292 5.47 1.93 1.11
CA VAL A 292 5.01 3.27 1.54
C VAL A 292 3.50 3.37 1.42
N GLY A 293 2.83 3.96 2.42
CA GLY A 293 1.38 4.15 2.43
C GLY A 293 0.62 2.85 2.69
N LEU A 294 -0.46 2.59 1.93
CA LEU A 294 -1.33 1.43 2.18
C LEU A 294 -0.63 0.11 1.81
N CYS A 295 -0.65 -0.87 2.71
CA CYS A 295 -0.28 -2.25 2.40
C CYS A 295 -1.54 -3.06 2.08
N GLN A 296 -1.63 -3.63 0.88
CA GLN A 296 -2.83 -4.35 0.41
C GLN A 296 -3.12 -5.59 1.28
N TRP A 297 -2.11 -6.43 1.52
CA TRP A 297 -2.24 -7.58 2.44
C TRP A 297 -2.58 -7.16 3.87
N GLY A 298 -2.12 -5.99 4.30
CA GLY A 298 -2.46 -5.44 5.61
C GLY A 298 -3.89 -4.89 5.66
N ALA A 299 -4.37 -4.28 4.58
CA ALA A 299 -5.77 -3.86 4.45
C ALA A 299 -6.71 -5.06 4.56
N ARG A 300 -6.34 -6.20 3.94
CA ARG A 300 -7.04 -7.47 4.16
C ARG A 300 -7.04 -7.89 5.63
N GLY A 301 -5.89 -7.89 6.29
CA GLY A 301 -5.78 -8.25 7.71
C GLY A 301 -6.64 -7.36 8.61
N PHE A 302 -6.62 -6.04 8.40
CA PHE A 302 -7.49 -5.12 9.13
C PHE A 302 -8.97 -5.34 8.85
N ALA A 303 -9.36 -5.66 7.60
CA ALA A 303 -10.73 -6.00 7.25
C ALA A 303 -11.19 -7.30 7.94
N GLU A 304 -10.34 -8.33 8.00
CA GLU A 304 -10.59 -9.57 8.74
C GLU A 304 -10.73 -9.32 10.25
N ASP A 305 -10.05 -8.29 10.77
CA ASP A 305 -10.20 -7.75 12.12
C ASP A 305 -11.42 -6.81 12.30
N ASN A 306 -12.34 -6.76 11.32
CA ASN A 306 -13.59 -5.99 11.32
C ASN A 306 -13.41 -4.47 11.26
N ARG A 307 -12.31 -3.98 10.70
CA ARG A 307 -12.15 -2.55 10.39
C ARG A 307 -12.85 -2.22 9.08
N ASN A 308 -13.54 -1.08 9.02
CA ASN A 308 -14.15 -0.61 7.79
C ASN A 308 -13.13 0.11 6.87
N ALA A 309 -13.50 0.36 5.62
CA ALA A 309 -12.64 0.98 4.62
C ALA A 309 -12.01 2.32 5.06
N GLU A 310 -12.80 3.22 5.64
CA GLU A 310 -12.32 4.53 6.09
C GLU A 310 -11.33 4.39 7.25
N GLU A 311 -11.63 3.52 8.21
CA GLU A 311 -10.74 3.19 9.31
C GLU A 311 -9.41 2.60 8.83
N ILE A 312 -9.45 1.72 7.81
CA ILE A 312 -8.25 1.16 7.19
C ILE A 312 -7.42 2.27 6.54
N VAL A 313 -8.05 3.18 5.77
CA VAL A 313 -7.35 4.32 5.17
C VAL A 313 -6.71 5.20 6.26
N GLN A 314 -7.44 5.54 7.31
CA GLN A 314 -6.92 6.38 8.39
C GLN A 314 -5.79 5.74 9.20
N LEU A 315 -5.74 4.40 9.29
CA LEU A 315 -4.60 3.70 9.90
C LEU A 315 -3.31 3.93 9.13
N TYR A 316 -3.36 3.89 7.80
CA TYR A 316 -2.18 4.11 6.93
C TYR A 316 -1.86 5.58 6.68
N PHE A 317 -2.86 6.46 6.81
CA PHE A 317 -2.75 7.89 6.54
C PHE A 317 -3.27 8.68 7.76
N PRO A 318 -2.58 8.64 8.90
CA PRO A 318 -3.01 9.32 10.11
C PRO A 318 -3.11 10.84 9.87
N ASN A 319 -4.06 11.48 10.57
CA ASN A 319 -4.36 12.91 10.48
C ASN A 319 -4.89 13.37 9.11
N THR A 320 -5.34 12.44 8.28
CA THR A 320 -6.09 12.75 7.05
C THR A 320 -7.59 12.61 7.30
N SER A 321 -8.41 13.29 6.51
CA SER A 321 -9.86 13.13 6.51
C SER A 321 -10.32 12.34 5.29
N VAL A 322 -11.44 11.64 5.44
CA VAL A 322 -12.17 11.08 4.30
C VAL A 322 -13.31 12.03 3.98
N GLN A 323 -13.40 12.47 2.73
CA GLN A 323 -14.43 13.39 2.26
C GLN A 323 -15.22 12.76 1.12
N GLN A 324 -16.52 13.04 1.06
CA GLN A 324 -17.38 12.62 -0.03
C GLN A 324 -17.56 13.77 -1.03
N LEU A 325 -17.26 13.50 -2.30
CA LEU A 325 -17.30 14.50 -3.37
C LEU A 325 -18.54 14.37 -4.27
N TRP A 326 -19.08 13.16 -4.42
CA TRP A 326 -20.29 12.87 -5.19
C TRP A 326 -21.04 11.65 -4.64
N GLU A 327 -22.28 11.50 -5.12
CA GLU A 327 -23.19 10.36 -4.87
C GLU A 327 -23.61 9.70 -6.18
#